data_AF-D6WYH4-F1
#
_entry.id   AF-D6WYH4-F1
#
_cell.length_a   1.000
_cell.length_b   1.000
_cell.length_c   1.000
_cell.angle_alpha   90.00
_cell.angle_beta   90.00
_cell.angle_gamma   90.00
#
_symmetry.space_group_name_H-M   'P 1'
#
loop_
_entity.id
_entity.type
_entity.pdbx_description
1 polymer ?
#
loop_
_entity_poly.entity_id
_entity_poly.type
_entity_poly.pdbx_seq_one_letter_code
_entity_poly.pdbx_strand_id
1 'polypeptide(L)'
;MKINEKNLCAYAISATPVDREGYLNKRGEVNRNFQRRYFILKGNLLFYFDKKGDKEPVGVIILEGCTIELEEDDEQFTFKIVFHGANNRSYILGAESQESMEQWMKALACAGYDYMKLMVAELQRQLDDIEETPLPLAQAVSSPVPPPRQRHNPFNKPEAAPHQRSHSLRSSTNSVRLEEPQVPEAVPASKITITFRELHNAYGRPILRDFNFWKSERRAVLEKSQTVDNLISF
;
A
#
# COMPACT_ATOMS: atom_id res chain seq x y z
N MET A 1 -3.44 3.01 -35.05
CA MET A 1 -4.66 2.83 -34.23
C MET A 1 -5.55 4.04 -34.47
N LYS A 2 -6.82 3.87 -34.87
CA LYS A 2 -7.74 5.00 -35.11
C LYS A 2 -8.36 5.39 -33.77
N ILE A 3 -7.78 6.38 -33.10
CA ILE A 3 -8.24 6.82 -31.77
C ILE A 3 -9.52 7.65 -31.96
N ASN A 4 -10.58 7.28 -31.26
CA ASN A 4 -11.83 8.05 -31.27
C ASN A 4 -11.69 9.25 -30.32
N GLU A 5 -11.62 10.44 -30.89
CA GLU A 5 -11.49 11.72 -30.18
C GLU A 5 -12.54 11.89 -29.08
N LYS A 6 -13.80 11.50 -29.33
CA LYS A 6 -14.88 11.60 -28.34
C LYS A 6 -14.63 10.74 -27.09
N ASN A 7 -14.13 9.53 -27.30
CA ASN A 7 -13.80 8.64 -26.18
C ASN A 7 -12.60 9.17 -25.40
N LEU A 8 -11.64 9.75 -26.10
CA LEU A 8 -10.44 10.33 -25.49
C LEU A 8 -10.80 11.54 -24.61
N CYS A 9 -11.62 12.46 -25.11
CA CYS A 9 -12.12 13.58 -24.32
C CYS A 9 -12.88 13.10 -23.08
N ALA A 10 -13.79 12.11 -23.25
CA ALA A 10 -14.54 11.54 -22.14
C ALA A 10 -13.63 10.89 -21.07
N TYR A 11 -12.57 10.21 -21.49
CA TYR A 11 -11.59 9.60 -20.58
C TYR A 11 -10.73 10.65 -19.86
N ALA A 12 -10.36 11.74 -20.55
CA ALA A 12 -9.58 12.83 -19.97
C ALA A 12 -10.31 13.43 -18.74
N ILE A 13 -11.65 13.54 -18.80
CA ILE A 13 -12.49 14.10 -17.72
C ILE A 13 -13.16 13.05 -16.83
N SER A 14 -13.01 11.75 -17.10
CA SER A 14 -13.65 10.70 -16.30
C SER A 14 -13.10 10.63 -14.88
N ALA A 15 -13.87 10.06 -13.95
CA ALA A 15 -13.47 9.82 -12.56
C ALA A 15 -12.44 8.68 -12.39
N THR A 16 -11.70 8.35 -13.44
CA THR A 16 -10.60 7.38 -13.39
C THR A 16 -9.45 7.95 -12.56
N PRO A 17 -8.68 7.10 -11.85
CA PRO A 17 -7.54 7.54 -11.06
C PRO A 17 -6.60 8.45 -11.88
N VAL A 18 -6.17 9.53 -11.25
CA VAL A 18 -5.20 10.47 -11.80
C VAL A 18 -3.87 10.21 -11.12
N ASP A 19 -2.84 9.88 -11.91
CA ASP A 19 -1.51 9.61 -11.38
C ASP A 19 -0.82 10.92 -10.96
N ARG A 20 -1.07 12.00 -11.71
CA ARG A 20 -0.60 13.35 -11.40
C ARG A 20 -1.40 14.41 -12.15
N GLU A 21 -1.63 15.55 -11.53
CA GLU A 21 -2.20 16.73 -12.18
C GLU A 21 -1.53 18.02 -11.70
N GLY A 22 -1.54 19.06 -12.53
CA GLY A 22 -0.91 20.34 -12.16
C GLY A 22 -0.62 21.24 -13.35
N TYR A 23 -0.22 22.48 -13.07
CA TYR A 23 0.21 23.41 -14.10
C TYR A 23 1.65 23.15 -14.50
N LEU A 24 1.92 23.20 -15.80
CA LEU A 24 3.25 23.26 -16.39
C LEU A 24 3.26 24.30 -17.51
N ASN A 25 4.42 24.88 -17.74
CA ASN A 25 4.67 25.76 -18.87
C ASN A 25 5.12 24.90 -20.05
N LYS A 26 4.33 24.84 -21.12
CA LYS A 26 4.66 24.07 -22.32
C LYS A 26 5.25 24.99 -23.38
N ARG A 27 6.43 24.65 -23.92
CA ARG A 27 7.02 25.34 -25.07
C ARG A 27 6.21 25.02 -26.34
N GLY A 28 5.91 26.04 -27.14
CA GLY A 28 5.30 25.84 -28.45
C GLY A 28 6.29 25.22 -29.46
N GLU A 29 5.75 24.46 -30.41
CA GLU A 29 6.54 23.74 -31.42
C GLU A 29 7.09 24.69 -32.50
N VAL A 30 6.25 25.62 -32.98
CA VAL A 30 6.62 26.66 -33.95
C VAL A 30 7.09 27.92 -33.22
N ASN A 31 6.24 28.43 -32.32
CA ASN A 31 6.56 29.59 -31.49
C ASN A 31 7.19 29.09 -30.19
N ARG A 32 8.48 29.38 -29.98
CA ARG A 32 9.26 28.92 -28.82
C ARG A 32 8.85 29.54 -27.48
N ASN A 33 7.74 30.27 -27.43
CA ASN A 33 7.19 30.83 -26.20
C ASN A 33 6.55 29.74 -25.35
N PHE A 34 6.69 29.90 -24.03
CA PHE A 34 6.03 29.04 -23.06
C PHE A 34 4.58 29.47 -22.84
N GLN A 35 3.70 28.48 -22.77
CA GLN A 35 2.29 28.67 -22.45
C GLN A 35 1.95 27.84 -21.23
N ARG A 36 1.35 28.47 -20.22
CA ARG A 36 0.85 27.77 -19.04
C ARG A 36 -0.33 26.89 -19.44
N ARG A 37 -0.23 25.59 -19.17
CA ARG A 37 -1.26 24.59 -19.47
C ARG A 37 -1.51 23.74 -18.23
N TYR A 38 -2.73 23.28 -18.06
CA TYR A 38 -3.07 22.36 -16.99
C TYR A 38 -2.92 20.92 -17.49
N PHE A 39 -2.04 20.14 -16.88
CA PHE A 39 -1.75 18.77 -17.28
C PHE A 39 -2.42 17.76 -16.35
N ILE A 40 -2.89 16.65 -16.91
CA ILE A 40 -3.45 15.50 -16.19
C ILE A 40 -2.85 14.24 -16.78
N LEU A 41 -2.17 13.46 -15.95
CA LEU A 41 -1.62 12.15 -16.28
C LEU A 41 -2.59 11.05 -15.79
N LYS A 42 -2.99 10.18 -16.71
CA LYS A 42 -3.82 9.00 -16.46
C LYS A 42 -3.26 7.80 -17.22
N GLY A 43 -2.69 6.83 -16.49
CA GLY A 43 -1.92 5.74 -17.06
C GLY A 43 -0.76 6.29 -17.90
N ASN A 44 -0.71 5.90 -19.17
CA ASN A 44 0.28 6.36 -20.14
C ASN A 44 -0.19 7.56 -20.98
N LEU A 45 -1.32 8.19 -20.63
CA LEU A 45 -1.89 9.32 -21.35
C LEU A 45 -1.72 10.62 -20.57
N LEU A 46 -0.99 11.56 -21.15
CA LEU A 46 -0.79 12.89 -20.61
C LEU A 46 -1.66 13.90 -21.39
N PHE A 47 -2.75 14.31 -20.76
CA PHE A 47 -3.66 15.33 -21.28
C PHE A 47 -3.19 16.72 -20.87
N TYR A 48 -3.47 17.71 -21.71
CA TYR A 48 -3.31 19.11 -21.34
C TYR A 48 -4.47 19.98 -21.80
N PHE A 49 -4.81 20.96 -20.97
CA PHE A 49 -5.94 21.86 -21.09
C PHE A 49 -5.46 23.32 -21.04
N ASP A 50 -6.27 24.25 -21.53
CA ASP A 50 -6.00 25.68 -21.33
C ASP A 50 -6.08 26.04 -19.84
N LYS A 51 -7.11 25.53 -19.14
CA LYS A 51 -7.36 25.80 -17.72
C LYS A 51 -7.83 24.54 -16.98
N LYS A 52 -7.68 24.55 -15.66
CA LYS A 52 -8.26 23.52 -14.81
C LYS A 52 -9.80 23.56 -14.91
N GLY A 53 -10.42 22.42 -15.17
CA GLY A 53 -11.88 22.26 -15.27
C GLY A 53 -12.46 22.35 -16.68
N ASP A 54 -11.63 22.56 -17.70
CA ASP A 54 -12.08 22.51 -19.10
C ASP A 54 -12.57 21.10 -19.46
N LYS A 55 -13.61 21.03 -20.30
CA LYS A 55 -14.24 19.76 -20.70
C LYS A 55 -13.51 19.05 -21.82
N GLU A 56 -12.74 19.79 -22.61
CA GLU A 56 -12.06 19.29 -23.79
C GLU A 56 -10.55 19.52 -23.65
N PRO A 57 -9.73 18.46 -23.75
CA PRO A 57 -8.29 18.62 -23.77
C PRO A 57 -7.87 19.31 -25.07
N VAL A 58 -6.87 20.18 -24.96
CA VAL A 58 -6.24 20.80 -26.12
C VAL A 58 -5.40 19.79 -26.88
N GLY A 59 -4.87 18.78 -26.17
CA GLY A 59 -4.24 17.64 -26.79
C GLY A 59 -3.88 16.54 -25.79
N VAL A 60 -3.37 15.46 -26.36
CA VAL A 60 -2.88 14.29 -25.63
C VAL A 60 -1.49 13.92 -26.09
N ILE A 61 -0.65 13.51 -25.14
CA ILE A 61 0.66 12.94 -25.37
C ILE A 61 0.60 11.50 -24.85
N ILE A 62 0.88 10.54 -25.74
CA ILE A 62 0.95 9.12 -25.38
C ILE A 62 2.39 8.84 -24.99
N LEU A 63 2.65 8.43 -23.75
CA LEU A 63 3.99 8.29 -23.17
C LEU A 63 4.63 6.92 -23.48
N GLU A 64 4.38 6.38 -24.66
CA GLU A 64 4.96 5.11 -25.10
C GLU A 64 6.22 5.34 -25.93
N GLY A 65 7.31 4.63 -25.58
CA GLY A 65 8.60 4.74 -26.27
C GLY A 65 9.26 6.12 -26.13
N CYS A 66 8.91 6.88 -25.09
CA CYS A 66 9.54 8.16 -24.80
C CYS A 66 10.58 8.06 -23.68
N THR A 67 11.53 8.99 -23.68
CA THR A 67 12.47 9.21 -22.58
C THR A 67 12.27 10.60 -21.99
N ILE A 68 12.41 10.69 -20.66
CA ILE A 68 12.34 11.94 -19.93
C ILE A 68 13.77 12.39 -19.64
N GLU A 69 14.15 13.56 -20.12
CA GLU A 69 15.49 14.11 -19.97
C GLU A 69 15.42 15.48 -19.28
N LEU A 70 16.45 15.80 -18.49
CA LEU A 70 16.64 17.15 -17.98
C LEU A 70 17.03 18.07 -19.15
N GLU A 71 16.51 19.29 -19.15
CA GLU A 71 16.93 20.32 -20.08
C GLU A 71 17.84 21.30 -19.32
N GLU A 72 19.10 21.44 -19.77
CA GLU A 72 20.11 22.28 -19.11
C GLU A 72 20.08 23.75 -19.56
N ASP A 73 19.10 24.13 -20.39
CA ASP A 73 18.96 25.50 -20.91
C ASP A 73 18.61 26.50 -19.77
N ASP A 74 18.86 27.80 -20.00
CA ASP A 74 18.81 28.93 -19.02
C ASP A 74 17.46 29.12 -18.26
N GLU A 75 16.47 28.27 -18.45
CA GLU A 75 15.16 28.33 -17.80
C GLU A 75 15.02 27.31 -16.67
N GLN A 76 14.84 27.83 -15.45
CA GLN A 76 14.73 27.05 -14.22
C GLN A 76 13.61 25.99 -14.29
N PHE A 77 13.96 24.77 -13.85
CA PHE A 77 13.06 23.62 -13.67
C PHE A 77 12.44 23.07 -14.96
N THR A 78 13.21 23.06 -16.05
CA THR A 78 12.79 22.58 -17.37
C THR A 78 13.23 21.13 -17.62
N PHE A 79 12.37 20.36 -18.27
CA PHE A 79 12.65 19.00 -18.72
C PHE A 79 12.00 18.75 -20.08
N LYS A 80 12.42 17.69 -20.77
CA LYS A 80 11.86 17.32 -22.08
C LYS A 80 11.40 15.86 -22.14
N ILE A 81 10.33 15.66 -22.90
CA ILE A 81 9.83 14.34 -23.30
C ILE A 81 10.30 14.11 -24.74
N VAL A 82 11.13 13.10 -24.96
CA VAL A 82 11.76 12.80 -26.26
C VAL A 82 11.17 11.51 -26.83
N PHE A 83 10.67 11.57 -28.07
CA PHE A 83 10.17 10.40 -28.80
C PHE A 83 11.18 9.94 -29.86
N HIS A 84 11.60 8.68 -29.79
CA HIS A 84 12.62 8.07 -30.66
C HIS A 84 12.06 7.57 -32.01
N GLY A 85 10.94 8.16 -32.46
CA GLY A 85 10.24 7.77 -33.68
C GLY A 85 10.70 8.55 -34.92
N ALA A 86 10.11 8.26 -36.08
CA ALA A 86 10.49 8.86 -37.37
C ALA A 86 10.44 10.40 -37.45
N ASN A 87 9.75 11.05 -36.51
CA ASN A 87 9.59 12.50 -36.44
C ASN A 87 10.40 13.17 -35.31
N ASN A 88 11.16 12.40 -34.51
CA ASN A 88 11.96 12.90 -33.38
C ASN A 88 11.23 13.97 -32.54
N ARG A 89 9.93 13.79 -32.32
CA ARG A 89 9.11 14.81 -31.67
C ARG A 89 9.57 14.97 -30.22
N SER A 90 9.69 16.20 -29.75
CA SER A 90 9.97 16.49 -28.35
C SER A 90 9.01 17.53 -27.78
N TYR A 91 8.78 17.44 -26.47
CA TYR A 91 8.00 18.43 -25.72
C TYR A 91 8.86 18.96 -24.58
N ILE A 92 9.07 20.28 -24.57
CA ILE A 92 9.78 20.96 -23.50
C ILE A 92 8.76 21.54 -22.53
N LEU A 93 8.89 21.18 -21.26
CA LEU A 93 7.98 21.52 -20.17
C LEU A 93 8.77 22.16 -19.02
N GLY A 94 8.30 23.28 -18.49
CA GLY A 94 8.84 23.96 -17.31
C GLY A 94 7.90 23.83 -16.12
N ALA A 95 8.43 23.44 -14.96
CA ALA A 95 7.69 23.38 -13.70
C ALA A 95 7.83 24.68 -12.88
N GLU A 96 6.97 24.86 -11.88
CA GLU A 96 7.00 26.04 -11.00
C GLU A 96 8.06 25.92 -9.88
N SER A 97 8.58 24.72 -9.64
CA SER A 97 9.60 24.44 -8.63
C SER A 97 10.39 23.17 -8.96
N GLN A 98 11.58 23.03 -8.34
CA GLN A 98 12.40 21.82 -8.42
C GLN A 98 11.62 20.56 -7.99
N GLU A 99 10.92 20.64 -6.86
CA GLU A 99 10.11 19.52 -6.36
C GLU A 99 9.01 19.14 -7.36
N SER A 100 8.32 20.13 -7.94
CA SER A 100 7.30 19.88 -8.94
C SER A 100 7.88 19.19 -10.18
N MET A 101 9.04 19.64 -10.65
CA MET A 101 9.76 19.03 -11.76
C MET A 101 10.11 17.57 -11.47
N GLU A 102 10.77 17.29 -10.34
CA GLU A 102 11.20 15.93 -9.98
C GLU A 102 10.03 14.96 -9.91
N GLN A 103 8.94 15.37 -9.26
CA GLN A 103 7.77 14.52 -9.16
C GLN A 103 7.05 14.36 -10.52
N TRP A 104 7.07 15.37 -11.41
CA TRP A 104 6.56 15.23 -12.79
C TRP A 104 7.41 14.26 -13.60
N MET A 105 8.73 14.44 -13.60
CA MET A 105 9.66 13.56 -14.29
C MET A 105 9.52 12.11 -13.82
N LYS A 106 9.42 11.90 -12.49
CA LYS A 106 9.17 10.58 -11.91
C LYS A 106 7.88 9.96 -12.41
N ALA A 107 6.77 10.70 -12.35
CA ALA A 107 5.47 10.20 -12.78
C ALA A 107 5.46 9.84 -14.27
N LEU A 108 6.06 10.68 -15.12
CA LEU A 108 6.16 10.45 -16.56
C LEU A 108 7.07 9.26 -16.91
N ALA A 109 8.20 9.10 -16.19
CA ALA A 109 9.10 7.96 -16.37
C ALA A 109 8.47 6.62 -15.96
N CYS A 110 7.58 6.62 -14.97
CA CYS A 110 6.84 5.44 -14.52
C CYS A 110 5.60 5.11 -15.37
N ALA A 111 5.18 6.00 -16.28
CA ALA A 111 3.89 5.88 -16.97
C ALA A 111 3.88 4.90 -18.14
N GLY A 112 5.02 4.70 -18.80
CA GLY A 112 5.12 3.89 -20.03
C GLY A 112 5.12 2.37 -19.79
N TYR A 113 4.80 1.61 -20.84
CA TYR A 113 4.79 0.14 -20.78
C TYR A 113 6.13 -0.47 -20.37
N ASP A 114 7.25 0.13 -20.79
CA ASP A 114 8.59 -0.36 -20.46
C ASP A 114 8.84 -0.39 -18.95
N TYR A 115 8.36 0.61 -18.22
CA TYR A 115 8.44 0.61 -16.76
C TYR A 115 7.62 -0.52 -16.15
N MET A 116 6.38 -0.72 -16.60
CA MET A 116 5.53 -1.80 -16.12
C MET A 116 6.17 -3.17 -16.41
N LYS A 117 6.76 -3.35 -17.59
CA LYS A 117 7.46 -4.58 -17.97
C LYS A 117 8.68 -4.84 -17.07
N LEU A 118 9.48 -3.82 -16.79
CA LEU A 118 10.61 -3.92 -15.87
C LEU A 118 10.15 -4.26 -14.44
N MET A 119 9.08 -3.63 -13.97
CA MET A 119 8.49 -3.91 -12.67
C MET A 119 7.98 -5.35 -12.57
N VAL A 120 7.28 -5.84 -13.59
CA VAL A 120 6.80 -7.22 -13.65
C VAL A 120 7.96 -8.22 -13.63
N ALA A 121 9.02 -7.95 -14.41
CA ALA A 121 10.20 -8.82 -14.43
C ALA A 121 10.90 -8.88 -13.06
N GLU A 122 11.05 -7.74 -12.39
CA GLU A 122 11.65 -7.69 -11.06
C GLU A 122 10.78 -8.38 -10.00
N LEU A 123 9.46 -8.16 -10.03
CA LEU A 123 8.54 -8.84 -9.12
C LEU A 123 8.52 -10.36 -9.33
N GLN A 124 8.59 -10.82 -10.58
CA GLN A 124 8.68 -12.25 -10.87
C GLN A 124 9.97 -12.85 -10.29
N ARG A 125 11.10 -12.18 -10.49
CA ARG A 125 12.39 -12.59 -9.89
C ARG A 125 12.31 -12.66 -8.36
N GLN A 126 11.66 -11.70 -7.72
CA GLN A 126 11.44 -11.71 -6.27
C GLN A 126 10.57 -12.87 -5.82
N LEU A 127 9.55 -13.26 -6.58
CA LEU A 127 8.72 -14.43 -6.28
C LEU A 127 9.54 -15.72 -6.40
N ASP A 128 10.32 -15.87 -7.46
CA ASP A 128 11.17 -17.04 -7.69
C ASP A 128 12.22 -17.20 -6.56
N ASP A 129 12.87 -16.09 -6.14
CA ASP A 129 13.83 -16.10 -5.02
C ASP A 129 13.19 -16.54 -3.68
N ILE A 130 11.93 -16.13 -3.43
CA ILE A 130 11.17 -16.49 -2.23
C ILE A 130 10.78 -17.98 -2.27
N GLU A 131 10.47 -18.52 -3.45
CA GLU A 131 10.17 -19.95 -3.61
C GLU A 131 11.44 -20.82 -3.48
N GLU A 132 12.59 -20.34 -3.98
CA GLU A 132 13.88 -21.05 -3.88
C GLU A 132 14.54 -20.96 -2.51
N THR A 133 14.22 -19.97 -1.67
CA THR A 133 14.68 -19.95 -0.27
C THR A 133 13.83 -20.93 0.55
N PRO A 134 14.32 -22.14 0.88
CA PRO A 134 13.57 -23.01 1.75
C PRO A 134 13.62 -22.35 3.12
N LEU A 135 12.46 -21.91 3.62
CA LEU A 135 12.31 -21.70 5.05
C LEU A 135 12.92 -22.93 5.77
N PRO A 136 13.79 -22.77 6.78
CA PRO A 136 14.22 -23.88 7.61
C PRO A 136 13.02 -24.33 8.46
N LEU A 137 12.06 -25.01 7.85
CA LEU A 137 10.91 -25.65 8.48
C LEU A 137 10.93 -27.18 8.32
N ALA A 138 11.96 -27.72 7.66
CA ALA A 138 12.15 -29.16 7.51
C ALA A 138 12.79 -29.86 8.73
N GLN A 139 12.67 -29.30 9.94
CA GLN A 139 12.93 -30.03 11.19
C GLN A 139 11.73 -30.01 12.17
N ALA A 140 10.52 -29.72 11.70
CA ALA A 140 9.31 -29.85 12.50
C ALA A 140 8.32 -30.88 11.94
N VAL A 141 8.81 -31.99 11.37
CA VAL A 141 7.98 -33.20 11.15
C VAL A 141 7.97 -34.12 12.36
N SER A 142 7.65 -33.55 13.52
CA SER A 142 7.01 -34.30 14.60
C SER A 142 6.33 -33.28 15.49
N SER A 143 5.05 -33.02 15.23
CA SER A 143 4.22 -32.41 16.27
C SER A 143 4.38 -33.27 17.53
N PRO A 144 4.78 -32.70 18.68
CA PRO A 144 4.89 -33.50 19.90
C PRO A 144 3.50 -34.06 20.18
N VAL A 145 3.41 -35.39 20.23
CA VAL A 145 2.17 -36.08 20.61
C VAL A 145 1.75 -35.51 21.95
N PRO A 146 0.52 -34.99 22.08
CA PRO A 146 0.05 -34.47 23.36
C PRO A 146 0.12 -35.61 24.39
N PRO A 147 0.67 -35.38 25.59
CA PRO A 147 0.76 -36.42 26.60
C PRO A 147 -0.63 -36.97 26.91
N PRO A 148 -0.76 -38.27 27.22
CA PRO A 148 -2.05 -38.88 27.54
C PRO A 148 -2.74 -38.05 28.61
N ARG A 149 -4.00 -37.65 28.38
CA ARG A 149 -4.81 -36.96 29.39
C ARG A 149 -5.12 -37.93 30.54
N GLN A 150 -4.19 -38.11 31.46
CA GLN A 150 -4.43 -38.74 32.77
C GLN A 150 -4.74 -37.70 33.85
N ARG A 151 -5.42 -36.61 33.48
CA ARG A 151 -5.97 -35.68 34.47
C ARG A 151 -7.48 -35.86 34.51
N HIS A 152 -7.92 -36.72 35.43
CA HIS A 152 -9.29 -36.73 35.89
C HIS A 152 -9.61 -35.30 36.38
N ASN A 153 -10.60 -34.68 35.75
CA ASN A 153 -10.97 -33.30 36.03
C ASN A 153 -11.61 -33.23 37.43
N PRO A 154 -11.01 -32.54 38.41
CA PRO A 154 -11.48 -32.59 39.81
C PRO A 154 -12.83 -31.89 40.02
N PHE A 155 -13.35 -31.21 38.99
CA PHE A 155 -14.67 -30.58 38.99
C PHE A 155 -15.81 -31.50 38.53
N ASN A 156 -15.52 -32.73 38.11
CA ASN A 156 -16.57 -33.71 37.82
C ASN A 156 -16.56 -34.80 38.91
N LYS A 157 -17.15 -34.48 40.08
CA LYS A 157 -17.49 -35.47 41.11
C LYS A 157 -19.01 -35.64 41.16
N PRO A 158 -19.54 -36.87 41.19
CA PRO A 158 -20.91 -37.09 41.61
C PRO A 158 -21.03 -36.71 43.09
N GLU A 159 -22.19 -36.17 43.41
CA GLU A 159 -22.58 -35.49 44.64
C GLU A 159 -22.46 -36.41 45.88
N ALA A 160 -21.33 -36.39 46.58
CA ALA A 160 -21.21 -36.86 47.96
C ALA A 160 -19.89 -36.38 48.62
N ALA A 161 -20.02 -35.64 49.73
CA ALA A 161 -19.05 -35.34 50.81
C ALA A 161 -18.65 -33.85 50.98
N PRO A 162 -18.60 -33.34 52.23
CA PRO A 162 -18.47 -31.91 52.52
C PRO A 162 -17.02 -31.42 52.53
N HIS A 163 -16.90 -30.15 52.11
CA HIS A 163 -15.85 -29.14 52.31
C HIS A 163 -14.44 -29.56 52.77
N GLN A 164 -13.43 -29.25 51.94
CA GLN A 164 -12.20 -28.60 52.40
C GLN A 164 -11.51 -27.85 51.24
N ARG A 165 -11.25 -26.56 51.47
CA ARG A 165 -10.66 -25.60 50.51
C ARG A 165 -9.13 -25.70 50.63
N SER A 166 -8.41 -25.98 49.55
CA SER A 166 -6.94 -25.92 49.54
C SER A 166 -6.42 -24.90 48.51
N HIS A 167 -5.75 -23.89 49.05
CA HIS A 167 -5.00 -22.86 48.33
C HIS A 167 -3.74 -23.48 47.72
N SER A 168 -3.47 -23.22 46.43
CA SER A 168 -2.20 -23.61 45.80
C SER A 168 -1.20 -22.46 45.85
N LEU A 169 -0.10 -22.69 46.56
CA LEU A 169 1.07 -21.84 46.68
C LEU A 169 1.94 -21.95 45.41
N ARG A 170 2.52 -20.81 45.03
CA ARG A 170 3.55 -20.68 43.98
C ARG A 170 4.79 -21.49 44.35
N SER A 171 5.43 -22.12 43.37
CA SER A 171 6.81 -22.56 43.50
C SER A 171 7.66 -21.97 42.37
N SER A 172 8.56 -21.10 42.79
CA SER A 172 9.77 -20.64 42.12
C SER A 172 10.87 -21.70 42.27
N THR A 173 11.65 -21.98 41.22
CA THR A 173 12.99 -22.55 41.39
C THR A 173 14.00 -21.88 40.45
N ASN A 174 15.02 -21.32 41.10
CA ASN A 174 16.32 -20.93 40.56
C ASN A 174 17.08 -22.17 40.07
N SER A 175 17.90 -22.01 39.03
CA SER A 175 19.13 -22.80 38.89
C SER A 175 20.27 -21.94 38.34
N VAL A 176 21.35 -21.90 39.12
CA VAL A 176 22.62 -21.17 38.92
C VAL A 176 23.56 -21.98 38.01
N ARG A 177 24.34 -21.33 37.12
CA ARG A 177 25.72 -21.78 36.77
C ARG A 177 26.62 -20.73 36.06
N LEU A 178 27.70 -20.35 36.78
CA LEU A 178 29.10 -19.98 36.43
C LEU A 178 29.46 -18.78 35.52
N GLU A 179 30.34 -17.91 36.04
CA GLU A 179 31.06 -16.74 35.46
C GLU A 179 32.15 -17.16 34.43
N GLU A 180 32.54 -16.36 33.41
CA GLU A 180 33.39 -15.12 33.38
C GLU A 180 33.46 -14.58 31.91
N PRO A 181 34.08 -13.43 31.52
CA PRO A 181 34.50 -12.19 32.20
C PRO A 181 33.92 -10.89 31.54
N GLN A 182 34.23 -9.74 32.16
CA GLN A 182 33.61 -8.40 32.06
C GLN A 182 33.83 -7.59 30.74
N VAL A 183 32.81 -6.81 30.37
CA VAL A 183 32.84 -5.68 29.39
C VAL A 183 32.06 -4.50 30.00
N PRO A 184 32.46 -3.22 29.81
CA PRO A 184 32.04 -2.12 30.69
C PRO A 184 30.58 -1.66 30.52
N GLU A 185 30.01 -1.36 31.68
CA GLU A 185 28.78 -0.65 32.03
C GLU A 185 28.12 0.23 30.95
N ALA A 186 26.91 -0.18 30.52
CA ALA A 186 25.95 0.66 29.82
C ALA A 186 24.68 0.83 30.68
N VAL A 187 24.37 2.09 30.95
CA VAL A 187 23.17 2.70 31.55
C VAL A 187 21.91 1.79 31.55
N PRO A 188 21.20 1.59 32.69
CA PRO A 188 20.02 0.73 32.70
C PRO A 188 18.85 1.44 31.98
N ALA A 189 18.65 1.12 30.70
CA ALA A 189 17.38 1.34 30.05
C ALA A 189 16.35 0.44 30.77
N SER A 190 15.40 1.06 31.48
CA SER A 190 14.27 0.38 32.09
C SER A 190 13.50 -0.37 31.01
N LYS A 191 13.76 -1.67 30.89
CA LYS A 191 12.99 -2.55 30.00
C LYS A 191 11.56 -2.61 30.55
N ILE A 192 10.69 -1.74 30.03
CA ILE A 192 9.26 -1.81 30.28
C ILE A 192 8.79 -3.17 29.75
N THR A 193 8.67 -4.13 30.67
CA THR A 193 8.27 -5.49 30.34
C THR A 193 6.75 -5.52 30.37
N ILE A 194 6.11 -5.07 29.29
CA ILE A 194 4.65 -5.15 29.16
C ILE A 194 4.29 -6.61 28.89
N THR A 195 3.43 -7.17 29.73
CA THR A 195 2.99 -8.55 29.55
C THR A 195 2.01 -8.66 28.38
N PHE A 196 1.98 -9.81 27.72
CA PHE A 196 0.98 -10.09 26.68
C PHE A 196 -0.46 -9.87 27.19
N ARG A 197 -0.72 -10.15 28.48
CA ARG A 197 -2.02 -9.92 29.10
C ARG A 197 -2.41 -8.44 29.12
N GLU A 198 -1.45 -7.57 29.41
CA GLU A 198 -1.68 -6.12 29.41
C GLU A 198 -1.90 -5.59 28.00
N LEU A 199 -1.09 -6.02 27.02
CA LEU A 199 -1.29 -5.67 25.61
C LEU A 199 -2.65 -6.15 25.09
N HIS A 200 -3.02 -7.39 25.39
CA HIS A 200 -4.29 -7.97 24.94
C HIS A 200 -5.50 -7.27 25.58
N ASN A 201 -5.40 -6.84 26.83
CA ASN A 201 -6.47 -6.09 27.48
C ASN A 201 -6.54 -4.64 26.97
N ALA A 202 -5.41 -3.98 26.79
CA ALA A 202 -5.35 -2.59 26.35
C ALA A 202 -5.76 -2.41 24.88
N TYR A 203 -5.35 -3.33 24.01
CA TYR A 203 -5.55 -3.19 22.57
C TYR A 203 -6.41 -4.30 21.96
N GLY A 204 -6.21 -5.57 22.36
CA GLY A 204 -6.94 -6.70 21.78
C GLY A 204 -8.45 -6.69 22.07
N ARG A 205 -8.84 -6.44 23.33
CA ARG A 205 -10.26 -6.42 23.73
C ARG A 205 -11.08 -5.32 23.06
N PRO A 206 -10.61 -4.06 22.99
CA PRO A 206 -11.32 -3.00 22.25
C PRO A 206 -11.50 -3.35 20.77
N ILE A 207 -10.45 -3.83 20.10
CA ILE A 207 -10.51 -4.21 18.67
C ILE A 207 -11.57 -5.30 18.43
N LEU A 208 -11.59 -6.33 19.28
CA LEU A 208 -12.59 -7.41 19.19
C LEU A 208 -14.02 -6.90 19.42
N ARG A 209 -14.19 -5.95 20.35
CA ARG A 209 -15.50 -5.35 20.62
C ARG A 209 -15.97 -4.54 19.41
N ASP A 210 -15.11 -3.70 18.85
CA ASP A 210 -15.45 -2.83 17.72
C ASP A 210 -15.72 -3.66 16.45
N PHE A 211 -14.95 -4.74 16.24
CA PHE A 211 -15.21 -5.72 15.19
C PHE A 211 -16.56 -6.43 15.34
N ASN A 212 -16.91 -6.86 16.55
CA ASN A 212 -18.21 -7.49 16.82
C ASN A 212 -19.36 -6.50 16.66
N PHE A 213 -19.17 -5.25 17.06
CA PHE A 213 -20.15 -4.18 16.87
C PHE A 213 -20.40 -3.94 15.37
N TRP A 214 -19.37 -3.69 14.58
CA TRP A 214 -19.45 -3.55 13.12
C TRP A 214 -20.14 -4.74 12.45
N LYS A 215 -19.81 -5.96 12.89
CA LYS A 215 -20.42 -7.19 12.37
C LYS A 215 -21.93 -7.24 12.66
N SER A 216 -22.35 -6.81 13.84
CA SER A 216 -23.77 -6.73 14.21
C SER A 216 -24.53 -5.67 13.42
N GLU A 217 -23.94 -4.49 13.21
CA GLU A 217 -24.53 -3.43 12.39
C GLU A 217 -24.73 -3.88 10.94
N ARG A 218 -23.72 -4.52 10.34
CA ARG A 218 -23.85 -5.04 8.97
C ARG A 218 -24.95 -6.10 8.85
N ARG A 219 -25.11 -6.95 9.86
CA ARG A 219 -26.20 -7.94 9.87
C ARG A 219 -27.57 -7.25 9.99
N ALA A 220 -27.70 -6.24 10.85
CA ALA A 220 -28.94 -5.48 11.00
C ALA A 220 -29.32 -4.67 9.74
N VAL A 221 -28.34 -4.13 9.01
CA VAL A 221 -28.57 -3.46 7.71
C VAL A 221 -29.08 -4.44 6.66
N LEU A 222 -28.51 -5.65 6.60
CA LEU A 222 -28.96 -6.70 5.68
C LEU A 222 -30.37 -7.18 5.99
N GLU A 223 -30.71 -7.36 7.28
CA GLU A 223 -32.05 -7.76 7.72
C GLU A 223 -33.09 -6.66 7.45
N LYS A 224 -32.72 -5.38 7.64
CA LYS A 224 -33.58 -4.25 7.26
C LYS A 224 -33.82 -4.20 5.75
N SER A 225 -32.79 -4.40 4.92
CA SER A 225 -32.94 -4.42 3.45
C SER A 225 -33.91 -5.53 3.00
N GLN A 226 -33.76 -6.75 3.55
CA GLN A 226 -34.66 -7.87 3.24
C GLN A 226 -36.11 -7.63 3.69
N THR A 227 -36.35 -6.86 4.75
CA THR A 227 -37.71 -6.52 5.18
C THR A 227 -38.35 -5.44 4.32
N VAL A 228 -37.58 -4.50 3.76
CA VAL A 228 -38.13 -3.51 2.79
C VAL A 228 -38.44 -4.15 1.45
N ASP A 229 -37.58 -5.06 0.96
CA ASP A 229 -37.79 -5.77 -0.31
C ASP A 229 -39.03 -6.68 -0.26
N ASN A 230 -39.31 -7.28 0.90
CA ASN A 230 -40.52 -8.07 1.12
C ASN A 230 -41.81 -7.23 1.27
N LEU A 231 -41.71 -5.93 1.57
CA LEU A 231 -42.88 -5.04 1.66
C LEU A 231 -43.29 -4.42 0.31
N ILE A 232 -42.39 -4.40 -0.68
CA ILE A 232 -42.62 -3.81 -2.01
C ILE A 232 -43.19 -4.84 -3.00
N SER A 233 -43.31 -6.11 -2.60
CA SER A 233 -43.76 -7.22 -3.46
C SER A 233 -45.24 -7.64 -3.25
N PHE A 234 -46.10 -6.74 -2.78
CA PHE A 234 -47.56 -6.92 -2.76
C PHE A 234 -48.29 -5.77 -3.46
#